data_AF-A2GQP3-F1
#
_entry.id   AF-A2GQP3-F1
#
_cell.length_a   1.000
_cell.length_b   1.000
_cell.length_c   1.000
_cell.angle_alpha   90.00
_cell.angle_beta   90.00
_cell.angle_gamma   90.00
#
_symmetry.space_group_name_H-M   'P 1'
#
loop_
_entity.id
_entity.type
_entity.pdbx_description
1 polymer ?
#
loop_
_entity_poly.entity_id
_entity_poly.type
_entity_poly.pdbx_seq_one_letter_code
_entity_poly.pdbx_strand_id
1 'polypeptide(L)'
;MEDQHDLSDIDNKSSYSTDTENKSSSIDDKSDNQTINFNAQLFEKETTGDQSMFGAFVILINTAIGSGCLMVPYCYRLGIVSALLIAIIIGIITFSTFTMMIEAAFITKKYDFRGLFTHLFNPKFIWVLDLFIFLVQIGSVMIYSNWDGVLVNRTLGLKIKVLNSDKFWNFATTLLLAFPMTIPKSIAKLEIASSVGFLLILILISHSLYWLIKDVKEYGF
;
A
#
# COMPACT_ATOMS: atom_id res chain seq x y z
N MET A 1 -12.84 -74.87 -27.32
CA MET A 1 -12.10 -73.64 -26.99
C MET A 1 -13.07 -72.77 -26.21
N GLU A 2 -13.50 -73.25 -25.03
CA GLU A 2 -12.80 -73.18 -23.72
C GLU A 2 -12.76 -71.72 -23.24
N ASP A 3 -13.07 -71.31 -22.01
CA ASP A 3 -13.63 -71.89 -20.77
C ASP A 3 -13.96 -70.63 -19.92
N GLN A 4 -15.16 -70.45 -19.34
CA GLN A 4 -15.55 -70.76 -17.95
C GLN A 4 -14.50 -70.52 -16.83
N HIS A 5 -14.78 -69.56 -15.94
CA HIS A 5 -14.81 -69.68 -14.46
C HIS A 5 -15.09 -68.28 -13.85
N ASP A 6 -16.28 -68.00 -13.28
CA ASP A 6 -16.81 -68.31 -11.93
C ASP A 6 -16.27 -67.41 -10.81
N LEU A 7 -17.16 -66.59 -10.21
CA LEU A 7 -17.67 -66.65 -8.81
C LEU A 7 -16.69 -66.07 -7.77
N SER A 8 -17.05 -65.40 -6.69
CA SER A 8 -18.28 -64.89 -6.09
C SER A 8 -17.88 -64.25 -4.74
N ASP A 9 -18.84 -63.63 -4.07
CA ASP A 9 -18.96 -63.50 -2.60
C ASP A 9 -18.26 -62.32 -1.89
N ILE A 10 -18.81 -61.65 -0.87
CA ILE A 10 -20.16 -61.43 -0.29
C ILE A 10 -19.90 -60.69 1.05
N ASP A 11 -20.72 -59.67 1.38
CA ASP A 11 -21.12 -59.13 2.70
C ASP A 11 -20.02 -58.68 3.73
N ASN A 12 -20.24 -57.83 4.75
CA ASN A 12 -21.42 -57.53 5.55
C ASN A 12 -21.20 -56.28 6.46
N LYS A 13 -22.31 -55.55 6.69
CA LYS A 13 -22.73 -54.69 7.83
C LYS A 13 -21.78 -54.32 8.98
N SER A 14 -21.93 -53.09 9.50
CA SER A 14 -22.65 -52.85 10.77
C SER A 14 -22.92 -51.36 11.05
N SER A 15 -24.16 -51.05 11.41
CA SER A 15 -24.65 -49.83 12.07
C SER A 15 -24.24 -49.77 13.55
N TYR A 16 -24.20 -48.58 14.15
CA TYR A 16 -24.63 -48.36 15.55
C TYR A 16 -25.00 -46.88 15.79
N SER A 17 -25.92 -46.69 16.73
CA SER A 17 -26.83 -45.56 16.90
C SER A 17 -26.40 -44.52 17.96
N THR A 18 -27.05 -43.35 17.92
CA THR A 18 -27.54 -42.46 19.00
C THR A 18 -26.64 -42.11 20.19
N ASP A 19 -26.48 -40.80 20.47
CA ASP A 19 -26.69 -40.24 21.82
C ASP A 19 -26.87 -38.71 21.81
N THR A 20 -27.56 -38.25 22.86
CA THR A 20 -28.26 -36.99 23.03
C THR A 20 -27.51 -36.07 24.00
N GLU A 21 -27.73 -34.76 23.86
CA GLU A 21 -27.69 -33.73 24.94
C GLU A 21 -26.37 -33.13 25.49
N ASN A 22 -26.45 -31.79 25.65
CA ASN A 22 -25.74 -30.90 26.59
C ASN A 22 -24.25 -30.59 26.40
N LYS A 23 -23.94 -29.34 26.01
CA LYS A 23 -23.41 -28.31 26.94
C LYS A 23 -23.36 -26.91 26.31
N SER A 24 -24.22 -26.03 26.81
CA SER A 24 -24.07 -24.58 26.74
C SER A 24 -22.84 -24.12 27.55
N SER A 25 -22.25 -23.00 27.14
CA SER A 25 -21.16 -22.20 27.76
C SER A 25 -19.73 -22.43 27.22
N SER A 26 -19.34 -21.59 26.26
CA SER A 26 -17.95 -21.11 26.03
C SER A 26 -17.93 -20.24 24.77
N ILE A 27 -18.54 -19.04 24.85
CA ILE A 27 -18.52 -18.08 23.73
C ILE A 27 -17.45 -16.98 23.92
N ASP A 28 -16.89 -16.76 25.12
CA ASP A 28 -16.05 -15.57 25.34
C ASP A 28 -14.51 -15.76 25.34
N ASP A 29 -13.96 -16.99 25.40
CA ASP A 29 -12.48 -17.20 25.48
C ASP A 29 -11.80 -17.55 24.14
N LYS A 30 -12.54 -17.65 23.03
CA LYS A 30 -11.98 -18.04 21.72
C LYS A 30 -11.43 -16.87 20.91
N SER A 31 -11.84 -15.63 21.18
CA SER A 31 -11.45 -14.49 20.35
C SER A 31 -9.98 -14.06 20.58
N ASP A 32 -9.50 -14.07 21.83
CA ASP A 32 -8.13 -13.66 22.14
C ASP A 32 -7.08 -14.69 21.69
N ASN A 33 -7.36 -15.98 21.85
CA ASN A 33 -6.43 -17.03 21.42
C ASN A 33 -6.33 -17.18 19.89
N GLN A 34 -7.41 -16.89 19.15
CA GLN A 34 -7.33 -16.85 17.69
C GLN A 34 -6.58 -15.61 17.19
N THR A 35 -6.73 -14.46 17.84
CA THR A 35 -6.03 -13.23 17.46
C THR A 35 -4.51 -13.33 17.68
N ILE A 36 -4.07 -13.99 18.76
CA ILE A 36 -2.65 -14.22 19.04
C ILE A 36 -2.03 -15.21 18.03
N ASN A 37 -2.75 -16.28 17.67
CA ASN A 37 -2.30 -17.23 16.63
C ASN A 37 -2.33 -16.62 15.21
N PHE A 38 -3.30 -15.75 14.92
CA PHE A 38 -3.41 -15.03 13.66
C PHE A 38 -2.22 -14.10 13.43
N ASN A 39 -1.84 -13.33 14.45
CA ASN A 39 -0.64 -12.49 14.37
C ASN A 39 0.62 -13.33 14.18
N ALA A 40 0.81 -14.41 14.95
CA ALA A 40 2.01 -15.25 14.83
C ALA A 40 2.19 -15.86 13.42
N GLN A 41 1.11 -16.36 12.80
CA GLN A 41 1.14 -16.92 11.44
C GLN A 41 1.30 -15.87 10.32
N LEU A 42 1.00 -14.60 10.61
CA LEU A 42 1.17 -13.50 9.66
C LEU A 42 2.66 -13.17 9.43
N PHE A 43 3.51 -13.36 10.45
CA PHE A 43 4.95 -13.04 10.41
C PHE A 43 5.84 -14.21 9.98
N GLU A 44 5.35 -15.44 9.99
CA GLU A 44 6.17 -16.66 9.78
C GLU A 44 6.16 -17.17 8.32
N LYS A 45 5.28 -16.65 7.46
CA LYS A 45 5.22 -17.09 6.06
C LYS A 45 6.20 -16.32 5.19
N GLU A 46 7.21 -17.00 4.67
CA GLU A 46 8.11 -16.50 3.62
C GLU A 46 7.27 -16.08 2.40
N THR A 47 7.12 -14.78 2.22
CA THR A 47 6.65 -14.22 0.95
C THR A 47 7.80 -14.32 -0.05
N THR A 48 7.49 -14.63 -1.31
CA THR A 48 8.47 -14.87 -2.38
C THR A 48 9.23 -13.61 -2.82
N GLY A 49 9.15 -12.53 -2.04
CA GLY A 49 9.89 -11.30 -2.26
C GLY A 49 11.07 -11.26 -1.31
N ASP A 50 12.28 -11.13 -1.87
CA ASP A 50 13.55 -10.94 -1.15
C ASP A 50 13.62 -9.57 -0.40
N GLN A 51 12.48 -9.05 0.07
CA GLN A 51 12.36 -7.72 0.63
C GLN A 51 12.14 -7.78 2.14
N SER A 52 12.92 -6.98 2.87
CA SER A 52 12.70 -6.81 4.31
C SER A 52 11.37 -6.11 4.58
N MET A 53 10.66 -6.52 5.65
CA MET A 53 9.44 -5.82 6.09
C MET A 53 9.68 -4.33 6.33
N PHE A 54 10.85 -3.99 6.86
CA PHE A 54 11.23 -2.60 7.07
C PHE A 54 11.37 -1.87 5.72
N GLY A 55 11.95 -2.52 4.72
CA GLY A 55 12.03 -2.01 3.35
C GLY A 55 10.66 -1.71 2.75
N ALA A 56 9.71 -2.65 2.91
CA ALA A 56 8.34 -2.47 2.44
C ALA A 56 7.64 -1.31 3.15
N PHE A 57 7.83 -1.18 4.47
CA PHE A 57 7.31 -0.08 5.26
C PHE A 57 7.86 1.28 4.82
N VAL A 58 9.16 1.38 4.55
CA VAL A 58 9.79 2.62 4.07
C VAL A 58 9.26 3.03 2.70
N ILE A 59 9.07 2.08 1.78
CA ILE A 59 8.42 2.34 0.48
C ILE A 59 6.99 2.84 0.66
N LEU A 60 6.22 2.23 1.57
CA LEU A 60 4.85 2.64 1.86
C LEU A 60 4.81 4.05 2.43
N ILE A 61 5.67 4.40 3.39
CA ILE A 61 5.77 5.75 3.95
C ILE A 61 6.12 6.77 2.86
N ASN A 62 7.15 6.50 2.05
CA ASN A 62 7.56 7.44 1.02
C ASN A 62 6.48 7.69 -0.03
N THR A 63 5.71 6.65 -0.35
CA THR A 63 4.56 6.76 -1.26
C THR A 63 3.43 7.55 -0.60
N ALA A 64 3.17 7.36 0.70
CA ALA A 64 2.11 8.03 1.44
C ALA A 64 2.38 9.52 1.71
N ILE A 65 3.62 9.86 2.09
CA ILE A 65 4.05 11.25 2.29
C ILE A 65 4.10 11.97 0.93
N GLY A 66 4.83 11.38 -0.03
CA GLY A 66 4.85 11.77 -1.43
C GLY A 66 4.92 13.27 -1.74
N SER A 67 4.43 13.64 -2.91
CA SER A 67 4.24 15.05 -3.31
C SER A 67 3.00 15.70 -2.65
N GLY A 68 2.09 14.90 -2.09
CA GLY A 68 0.88 15.37 -1.41
C GLY A 68 1.18 16.28 -0.21
N CYS A 69 2.28 16.04 0.51
CA CYS A 69 2.72 16.90 1.61
C CYS A 69 3.01 18.35 1.20
N LEU A 70 3.44 18.60 -0.05
CA LEU A 70 3.67 19.97 -0.55
C LEU A 70 2.37 20.75 -0.76
N MET A 71 1.22 20.06 -0.90
CA MET A 71 -0.10 20.69 -0.98
C MET A 71 -0.77 20.87 0.38
N VAL A 72 -0.27 20.26 1.45
CA VAL A 72 -0.85 20.40 2.81
C VAL A 72 -0.95 21.87 3.27
N PRO A 73 0.07 22.73 3.07
CA PRO A 73 -0.06 24.14 3.40
C PRO A 73 -1.20 24.85 2.66
N TYR A 74 -1.50 24.43 1.42
CA TYR A 74 -2.60 24.98 0.64
C TYR A 74 -3.96 24.61 1.22
N CYS A 75 -4.09 23.41 1.80
CA CYS A 75 -5.32 22.96 2.47
C CYS A 75 -5.69 23.81 3.69
N TYR A 76 -4.73 24.47 4.33
CA TYR A 76 -5.00 25.36 5.47
C TYR A 76 -5.73 26.65 5.09
N ARG A 77 -5.92 26.95 3.80
CA ARG A 77 -6.81 28.04 3.34
C ARG A 77 -8.26 27.85 3.79
N LEU A 78 -8.69 26.60 4.02
CA LEU A 78 -10.02 26.28 4.55
C LEU A 78 -10.12 26.48 6.08
N GLY A 79 -8.99 26.72 6.76
CA GLY A 79 -8.85 26.74 8.21
C GLY A 79 -8.05 25.54 8.73
N ILE A 80 -7.26 25.75 9.79
CA ILE A 80 -6.44 24.72 10.42
C ILE A 80 -7.28 23.60 11.04
N VAL A 81 -8.38 23.96 11.70
CA VAL A 81 -9.26 23.02 12.41
C VAL A 81 -10.05 22.14 11.42
N SER A 82 -10.59 22.73 10.36
CA SER A 82 -11.35 22.02 9.32
C SER A 82 -10.45 21.06 8.53
N ALA A 83 -9.25 21.50 8.16
CA ALA A 83 -8.27 20.65 7.48
C ALA A 83 -7.84 19.45 8.35
N LEU A 84 -7.61 19.67 9.66
CA LEU A 84 -7.25 18.60 10.60
C LEU A 84 -8.39 17.58 10.75
N LEU A 85 -9.63 18.04 10.88
CA LEU A 85 -10.80 17.17 11.00
C LEU A 85 -10.98 16.29 9.76
N ILE A 86 -10.86 16.87 8.56
CA ILE A 86 -10.95 16.11 7.30
C ILE A 86 -9.82 15.08 7.20
N ALA A 87 -8.59 15.45 7.58
CA ALA A 87 -7.45 14.54 7.56
C ALA A 87 -7.67 13.33 8.51
N ILE A 88 -8.22 13.56 9.71
CA ILE A 88 -8.54 12.48 10.66
C ILE A 88 -9.59 11.53 10.07
N ILE A 89 -10.67 12.05 9.48
CA ILE A 89 -11.73 11.23 8.88
C ILE A 89 -11.17 10.37 7.74
N ILE A 90 -10.43 10.97 6.81
CA ILE A 90 -9.82 10.25 5.68
C ILE A 90 -8.80 9.22 6.19
N GLY A 91 -8.04 9.55 7.23
CA GLY A 91 -7.11 8.63 7.88
C GLY A 91 -7.80 7.39 8.45
N ILE A 92 -8.92 7.56 9.16
CA ILE A 92 -9.70 6.44 9.72
C ILE A 92 -10.27 5.55 8.61
N ILE A 93 -10.81 6.16 7.54
CA ILE A 93 -11.35 5.41 6.39
C ILE A 93 -10.23 4.62 5.71
N THR A 94 -9.07 5.24 5.50
CA THR A 94 -7.91 4.61 4.85
C THR A 94 -7.39 3.46 5.70
N PHE A 95 -7.23 3.66 7.00
CA PHE A 95 -6.80 2.62 7.94
C PHE A 95 -7.75 1.42 7.93
N SER A 96 -9.06 1.66 8.05
CA SER A 96 -10.08 0.61 8.02
C SER A 96 -10.05 -0.18 6.70
N THR A 97 -9.94 0.52 5.57
CA THR A 97 -9.85 -0.10 4.23
C THR A 97 -8.60 -0.96 4.09
N PHE A 98 -7.46 -0.48 4.60
CA PHE A 98 -6.19 -1.19 4.53
C PHE A 98 -6.21 -2.47 5.35
N THR A 99 -6.79 -2.44 6.56
CA THR A 99 -6.95 -3.63 7.40
C THR A 99 -7.84 -4.68 6.74
N MET A 100 -8.99 -4.29 6.18
CA MET A 100 -9.86 -5.21 5.44
C MET A 100 -9.16 -5.84 4.24
N MET A 101 -8.32 -5.08 3.53
CA MET A 101 -7.54 -5.59 2.41
C MET A 101 -6.50 -6.63 2.85
N ILE A 102 -5.82 -6.40 3.99
CA ILE A 102 -4.84 -7.35 4.55
C ILE A 102 -5.53 -8.66 4.95
N GLU A 103 -6.67 -8.59 5.63
CA GLU A 103 -7.46 -9.77 6.01
C GLU A 103 -7.90 -10.58 4.79
N ALA A 104 -8.41 -9.90 3.75
CA ALA A 104 -8.81 -10.54 2.51
C ALA A 104 -7.63 -11.24 1.79
N ALA A 105 -6.45 -10.59 1.76
CA ALA A 105 -5.23 -11.20 1.21
C ALA A 105 -4.79 -12.44 2.01
N PHE A 106 -4.93 -12.39 3.33
CA PHE A 106 -4.60 -13.52 4.20
C PHE A 106 -5.53 -14.72 4.02
N ILE A 107 -6.84 -14.49 3.88
CA ILE A 107 -7.84 -15.56 3.71
C ILE A 107 -7.70 -16.22 2.34
N THR A 108 -7.56 -15.43 1.28
CA THR A 108 -7.46 -15.93 -0.10
C THR A 108 -6.09 -16.54 -0.45
N LYS A 109 -5.08 -16.29 0.39
CA LYS A 109 -3.68 -16.68 0.16
C LYS A 109 -3.13 -16.14 -1.18
N LYS A 110 -3.70 -15.04 -1.68
CA LYS A 110 -3.25 -14.29 -2.85
C LYS A 110 -2.87 -12.89 -2.40
N TYR A 111 -1.61 -12.51 -2.61
CA TYR A 111 -1.07 -11.21 -2.20
C TYR A 111 -1.02 -10.18 -3.34
N ASP A 112 -1.35 -10.60 -4.56
CA ASP A 112 -1.47 -9.70 -5.71
C ASP A 112 -2.88 -9.11 -5.79
N PHE A 113 -2.98 -7.79 -6.03
CA PHE A 113 -4.27 -7.10 -6.23
C PHE A 113 -5.15 -7.78 -7.28
N ARG A 114 -4.55 -8.20 -8.40
CA ARG A 114 -5.26 -8.90 -9.47
C ARG A 114 -5.75 -10.29 -9.03
N GLY A 115 -4.93 -11.01 -8.26
CA GLY A 115 -5.29 -12.32 -7.73
C GLY A 115 -6.39 -12.25 -6.68
N LEU A 116 -6.33 -11.24 -5.80
CA LEU A 116 -7.33 -10.97 -4.77
C LEU A 116 -8.69 -10.62 -5.40
N PHE A 117 -8.68 -9.72 -6.40
CA PHE A 117 -9.89 -9.33 -7.10
C PHE A 117 -10.52 -10.47 -7.91
N THR A 118 -9.70 -11.34 -8.53
CA THR A 118 -10.20 -12.51 -9.28
C THR A 118 -10.80 -13.58 -8.37
N HIS A 119 -10.36 -13.65 -7.11
CA HIS A 119 -10.94 -14.56 -6.13
C HIS A 119 -12.24 -14.04 -5.53
N LEU A 120 -12.35 -12.72 -5.33
CA LEU A 120 -13.52 -12.09 -4.73
C LEU A 120 -14.62 -11.79 -5.76
N PHE A 121 -14.22 -11.46 -6.99
CA PHE A 121 -15.10 -11.15 -8.10
C PHE A 121 -14.85 -12.09 -9.28
N ASN A 122 -15.87 -12.25 -10.12
CA ASN A 122 -15.75 -13.07 -11.32
C ASN A 122 -14.61 -12.54 -12.23
N PRO A 123 -13.76 -13.42 -12.81
CA PRO A 123 -12.62 -13.02 -13.66
C PRO A 123 -12.99 -12.09 -14.83
N LYS A 124 -14.26 -12.03 -15.21
CA LYS A 124 -14.77 -11.12 -16.25
C LYS A 124 -14.60 -9.63 -15.91
N PHE A 125 -14.49 -9.26 -14.64
CA PHE A 125 -14.42 -7.85 -14.21
C PHE A 125 -13.00 -7.34 -13.92
N ILE A 126 -11.96 -8.14 -14.19
CA ILE A 126 -10.56 -7.75 -13.92
C ILE A 126 -10.17 -6.43 -14.61
N TRP A 127 -10.73 -6.16 -15.80
CA TRP A 127 -10.45 -4.93 -16.54
C TRP A 127 -10.86 -3.66 -15.78
N VAL A 128 -11.87 -3.73 -14.91
CA VAL A 128 -12.29 -2.60 -14.07
C VAL A 128 -11.21 -2.25 -13.06
N LEU A 129 -10.61 -3.26 -12.41
CA LEU A 129 -9.51 -3.05 -11.48
C LEU A 129 -8.29 -2.45 -12.20
N ASP A 130 -7.91 -3.02 -13.34
CA ASP A 130 -6.80 -2.51 -14.14
C ASP A 130 -7.03 -1.05 -14.59
N LEU A 131 -8.28 -0.70 -14.93
CA LEU A 131 -8.66 0.67 -15.26
C LEU A 131 -8.50 1.63 -14.08
N PHE A 132 -8.93 1.25 -12.87
CA PHE A 132 -8.77 2.08 -11.68
C PHE A 132 -7.29 2.28 -11.30
N ILE A 133 -6.49 1.20 -11.33
CA ILE A 133 -5.05 1.29 -11.08
C ILE A 133 -4.39 2.21 -12.11
N PHE A 134 -4.75 2.07 -13.39
CA PHE A 134 -4.24 2.94 -14.45
C PHE A 134 -4.61 4.41 -14.22
N LEU A 135 -5.85 4.70 -13.82
CA LEU A 135 -6.34 6.07 -13.59
C LEU A 135 -5.64 6.72 -12.37
N VAL A 136 -5.42 5.96 -11.30
CA VAL A 136 -4.68 6.44 -10.13
C VAL A 136 -3.20 6.67 -10.48
N GLN A 137 -2.61 5.76 -11.26
CA GLN A 137 -1.20 5.86 -11.63
C GLN A 137 -0.94 7.04 -12.57
N ILE A 138 -1.81 7.27 -13.56
CA ILE A 138 -1.64 8.39 -14.49
C ILE A 138 -1.78 9.74 -13.76
N GLY A 139 -2.72 9.85 -12.82
CA GLY A 139 -2.88 11.05 -11.98
C GLY A 139 -1.65 11.31 -11.12
N SER A 140 -1.12 10.27 -10.49
CA SER A 140 0.09 10.36 -9.68
C SER A 140 1.29 10.84 -10.51
N VAL A 141 1.53 10.24 -11.68
CA VAL A 141 2.63 10.62 -12.58
C VAL A 141 2.52 12.08 -13.04
N MET A 142 1.31 12.57 -13.34
CA MET A 142 1.11 13.99 -13.71
C MET A 142 1.46 14.95 -12.57
N ILE A 143 1.02 14.64 -11.34
CA ILE A 143 1.30 15.48 -10.16
C ILE A 143 2.80 15.53 -9.87
N TYR A 144 3.46 14.36 -9.84
CA TYR A 144 4.91 14.28 -9.60
C TYR A 144 5.70 15.02 -10.67
N SER A 145 5.41 14.78 -11.95
CA SER A 145 6.14 15.42 -13.06
C SER A 145 6.01 16.94 -13.04
N ASN A 146 4.83 17.46 -12.70
CA ASN A 146 4.60 18.91 -12.61
C ASN A 146 5.32 19.54 -11.40
N TRP A 147 5.31 18.86 -10.26
CA TRP A 147 6.01 19.36 -9.07
C TRP A 147 7.53 19.34 -9.23
N ASP A 148 8.08 18.29 -9.84
CA ASP A 148 9.52 18.17 -10.04
C ASP A 148 10.07 19.32 -10.90
N GLY A 149 9.42 19.68 -12.01
CA GLY A 149 9.95 20.79 -12.81
C GLY A 149 9.73 22.16 -12.17
N VAL A 150 8.65 22.38 -11.40
CA VAL A 150 8.50 23.62 -10.60
C VAL A 150 9.59 23.72 -9.53
N LEU A 151 9.89 22.62 -8.84
CA LEU A 151 10.93 22.59 -7.81
C LEU A 151 12.31 22.80 -8.42
N VAL A 152 12.66 22.07 -9.48
CA VAL A 152 13.97 22.18 -10.12
C VAL A 152 14.18 23.58 -10.71
N ASN A 153 13.15 24.18 -11.33
CA ASN A 153 13.25 25.55 -11.83
C ASN A 153 13.53 26.54 -10.70
N ARG A 154 12.83 26.41 -9.55
CA ARG A 154 13.03 27.28 -8.38
C ARG A 154 14.38 27.06 -7.68
N THR A 155 14.85 25.82 -7.62
CA THR A 155 16.14 25.48 -6.99
C THR A 155 17.32 25.97 -7.83
N LEU A 156 17.25 25.85 -9.17
CA LEU A 156 18.35 26.25 -10.05
C LEU A 156 18.32 27.75 -10.41
N GLY A 157 17.16 28.40 -10.38
CA GLY A 157 17.03 29.86 -10.47
C GLY A 157 17.71 30.51 -11.69
N LEU A 158 17.87 29.77 -12.79
CA LEU A 158 18.65 30.20 -13.94
C LEU A 158 17.89 31.29 -14.73
N LYS A 159 18.50 32.47 -14.85
CA LYS A 159 17.89 33.64 -15.55
C LYS A 159 17.89 33.52 -17.09
N ILE A 160 18.19 32.36 -17.66
CA ILE A 160 18.26 32.15 -19.11
C ILE A 160 16.84 31.83 -19.62
N LYS A 161 16.40 32.51 -20.69
CA LYS A 161 15.01 32.50 -21.20
C LYS A 161 14.44 31.11 -21.51
N VAL A 162 15.29 30.14 -21.88
CA VAL A 162 14.91 28.75 -22.18
C VAL A 162 14.90 27.87 -20.92
N LEU A 163 15.83 28.10 -19.99
CA LEU A 163 15.98 27.36 -18.74
C LEU A 163 15.08 27.87 -17.61
N ASN A 164 14.36 28.96 -17.81
CA ASN A 164 13.36 29.49 -16.87
C ASN A 164 11.93 29.02 -17.20
N SER A 165 11.80 27.96 -18.01
CA SER A 165 10.48 27.41 -18.36
C SER A 165 10.21 26.13 -17.57
N ASP A 166 9.12 26.11 -16.81
CA ASP A 166 8.67 24.92 -16.07
C ASP A 166 8.44 23.73 -17.01
N LYS A 167 7.99 23.97 -18.25
CA LYS A 167 7.76 22.94 -19.26
C LYS A 167 9.05 22.23 -19.70
N PHE A 168 10.15 22.98 -19.80
CA PHE A 168 11.45 22.41 -20.14
C PHE A 168 11.95 21.52 -19.01
N TRP A 169 11.87 21.99 -17.77
CA TRP A 169 12.28 21.20 -16.61
C TRP A 169 11.41 19.97 -16.42
N ASN A 170 10.09 20.06 -16.57
CA ASN A 170 9.21 18.88 -16.54
C ASN A 170 9.66 17.83 -17.56
N PHE A 171 9.92 18.23 -18.81
CA PHE A 171 10.38 17.28 -19.83
C PHE A 171 11.77 16.70 -19.51
N ALA A 172 12.70 17.55 -19.08
CA ALA A 172 14.07 17.16 -18.76
C ALA A 172 14.13 16.23 -17.55
N THR A 173 13.41 16.53 -16.46
CA THR A 173 13.38 15.67 -15.26
C THR A 173 12.69 14.35 -15.54
N THR A 174 11.56 14.34 -16.26
CA THR A 174 10.90 13.07 -16.63
C THR A 174 11.80 12.20 -17.51
N LEU A 175 12.50 12.79 -18.48
CA LEU A 175 13.36 12.03 -19.40
C LEU A 175 14.68 11.56 -18.75
N LEU A 176 15.33 12.40 -17.93
CA LEU A 176 16.65 12.11 -17.37
C LEU A 176 16.62 11.48 -15.98
N LEU A 177 15.56 11.66 -15.19
CA LEU A 177 15.46 11.12 -13.82
C LEU A 177 14.39 10.03 -13.73
N ALA A 178 13.16 10.30 -14.19
CA ALA A 178 12.07 9.34 -14.03
C ALA A 178 12.28 8.09 -14.91
N PHE A 179 12.64 8.27 -16.19
CA PHE A 179 12.87 7.15 -17.11
C PHE A 179 13.94 6.15 -16.61
N PRO A 180 15.17 6.55 -16.23
CA PRO A 180 16.15 5.58 -15.72
C PRO A 180 15.73 4.93 -14.40
N MET A 181 14.97 5.61 -13.55
CA MET A 181 14.41 5.00 -12.35
C MET A 181 13.37 3.92 -12.64
N THR A 182 12.74 3.90 -13.83
CA THR A 182 11.81 2.83 -14.23
C THR A 182 12.48 1.58 -14.82
N ILE A 183 13.77 1.66 -15.17
CA ILE A 183 14.52 0.54 -15.77
C ILE A 183 14.76 -0.63 -14.78
N PRO A 184 15.12 -0.42 -13.50
CA PRO A 184 15.29 -1.52 -12.56
C PRO A 184 13.93 -2.14 -12.19
N LYS A 185 13.64 -3.33 -12.74
CA LYS A 185 12.44 -4.14 -12.39
C LYS A 185 12.54 -4.84 -11.02
N SER A 186 13.54 -4.53 -10.20
CA SER A 186 13.75 -5.18 -8.91
C SER A 186 13.35 -4.25 -7.76
N ILE A 187 12.41 -4.71 -6.95
CA ILE A 187 11.88 -3.98 -5.79
C ILE A 187 12.97 -3.75 -4.74
N ALA A 188 13.93 -4.67 -4.60
CA ALA A 188 15.06 -4.53 -3.67
C ALA A 188 15.98 -3.34 -4.02
N LYS A 189 16.16 -3.01 -5.30
CA LYS A 189 16.94 -1.82 -5.70
C LYS A 189 16.19 -0.52 -5.41
N LEU A 190 14.85 -0.56 -5.43
CA LEU A 190 14.00 0.56 -5.04
C LEU A 190 14.04 0.82 -3.53
N GLU A 191 14.24 -0.23 -2.71
CA GLU A 191 14.36 -0.08 -1.25
C GLU A 191 15.50 0.89 -0.87
N ILE A 192 16.66 0.79 -1.52
CA ILE A 192 17.81 1.68 -1.24
C ILE A 192 17.45 3.13 -1.61
N ALA A 193 16.89 3.37 -2.80
CA ALA A 193 16.47 4.70 -3.24
C ALA A 193 15.39 5.29 -2.31
N SER A 194 14.47 4.43 -1.87
CA SER A 194 13.43 4.77 -0.90
C SER A 194 14.04 5.13 0.46
N SER A 195 15.01 4.37 0.95
CA SER A 195 15.69 4.69 2.22
C SER A 195 16.35 6.08 2.20
N VAL A 196 16.99 6.45 1.09
CA VAL A 196 17.54 7.80 0.89
C VAL A 196 16.43 8.86 0.87
N GLY A 197 15.34 8.61 0.14
CA GLY A 197 14.18 9.50 0.10
C GLY A 197 13.55 9.73 1.48
N PHE A 198 13.46 8.69 2.29
CA PHE A 198 12.93 8.77 3.65
C PHE A 198 13.81 9.66 4.55
N LEU A 199 15.13 9.55 4.43
CA LEU A 199 16.07 10.42 5.14
C LEU A 199 15.90 11.90 4.72
N LEU A 200 15.74 12.17 3.42
CA LEU A 200 15.51 13.53 2.92
C LEU A 200 14.18 14.12 3.43
N ILE A 201 13.13 13.31 3.52
CA ILE A 201 11.85 13.71 4.10
C ILE A 201 12.02 14.11 5.57
N LEU A 202 12.77 13.33 6.37
CA LEU A 202 13.04 13.68 7.76
C LEU A 202 13.78 15.02 7.88
N ILE A 203 14.80 15.26 7.03
CA ILE A 203 15.52 16.53 6.99
C ILE A 203 14.55 17.68 6.65
N LEU A 204 13.66 17.51 5.67
CA LEU A 204 12.67 18.51 5.29
C LEU A 204 11.70 18.83 6.43
N ILE A 205 11.23 17.81 7.16
CA ILE A 205 10.34 17.99 8.32
C ILE A 205 11.10 18.73 9.43
N SER A 206 12.32 18.32 9.77
CA SER A 206 13.15 19.01 10.77
C SER A 206 13.42 20.46 10.40
N HIS A 207 13.73 20.75 9.13
CA HIS A 207 13.94 22.10 8.64
C HIS A 207 12.66 22.96 8.74
N SER A 208 11.51 22.38 8.37
CA SER A 208 10.21 23.05 8.45
C SER A 208 9.83 23.35 9.91
N LEU A 209 10.04 22.41 10.83
CA LEU A 209 9.82 22.61 12.26
C LEU A 209 10.76 23.65 12.85
N TYR A 210 12.03 23.67 12.44
CA TYR A 210 12.99 24.66 12.90
C TYR A 210 12.54 26.09 12.53
N TRP A 211 12.16 26.31 11.27
CA TRP A 211 11.63 27.60 10.82
C TRP A 211 10.33 27.96 11.51
N LEU A 212 9.41 27.01 11.68
CA LEU A 212 8.16 27.24 12.42
C LEU A 212 8.43 27.72 13.86
N ILE A 213 9.33 27.06 14.59
CA ILE A 213 9.67 27.45 15.96
C ILE A 213 10.34 28.83 16.00
N LYS A 214 11.21 29.12 15.02
CA LYS A 214 11.87 30.41 14.91
C LYS A 214 10.86 31.54 14.65
N ASP A 215 9.96 31.34 13.68
CA ASP A 215 8.97 32.34 13.29
C ASP A 215 8.00 32.63 14.44
N VAL A 216 7.54 31.60 15.17
CA VAL A 216 6.68 31.78 16.36
C VAL A 216 7.40 32.56 17.46
N LYS A 217 8.72 32.41 17.60
CA LYS A 217 9.52 33.18 18.58
C LYS A 217 9.75 34.63 18.16
N GLU A 218 9.96 34.90 16.88
CA GLU A 218 10.27 36.23 16.36
C GLU A 218 9.02 37.10 16.15
N TYR A 219 7.91 36.51 15.70
CA TYR A 219 6.72 37.25 15.26
C TYR A 219 5.46 36.96 16.08
N GLY A 220 5.50 36.00 17.02
CA GLY A 220 4.29 35.50 17.68
C GLY A 220 3.48 34.56 16.77
N PHE A 221 2.31 34.15 17.25
CA PHE A 221 1.37 33.28 16.51
C PHE A 221 0.38 34.09 15.67
#